data_AF-A0AAW5ET59-F1
#
_entry.id   AF-A0AAW5ET59-F1
#
_cell.length_a   1.000
_cell.length_b   1.000
_cell.length_c   1.000
_cell.angle_alpha   90.00
_cell.angle_beta   90.00
_cell.angle_gamma   90.00
#
_symmetry.space_group_name_H-M   'P 1'
#
loop_
_entity.id
_entity.type
_entity.pdbx_description
1 polymer ?
#
loop_
_entity_poly.entity_id
_entity_poly.type
_entity_poly.pdbx_seq_one_letter_code
_entity_poly.pdbx_strand_id
1 'polypeptide(L)'
;MAMEWTEETIARLRDLWQQGLSTAEIGRQLSVTKNAVVGKAHRLGLKPRPSPIRRGTKADKPADKAPDAAVATAVPPTPAPA
;
A
#
# COMPACT_ATOMS: atom_id res chain seq x y z
N MET A 1 15.65 9.13 -10.37
CA MET A 1 14.86 9.01 -11.62
C MET A 1 13.43 9.41 -11.29
N ALA A 2 12.90 10.46 -11.91
CA ALA A 2 11.51 10.83 -11.72
C ALA A 2 10.63 9.83 -12.47
N MET A 3 9.62 9.26 -11.79
CA MET A 3 8.63 8.44 -12.47
C MET A 3 7.68 9.38 -13.22
N GLU A 4 7.93 9.52 -14.52
CA GLU A 4 7.28 10.53 -15.34
C GLU A 4 5.82 10.13 -15.61
N TRP A 5 4.89 10.99 -15.21
CA TRP A 5 3.46 10.78 -15.43
C TRP A 5 3.10 11.14 -16.87
N THR A 6 3.45 10.24 -17.80
CA THR A 6 3.08 10.35 -19.22
C THR A 6 1.57 10.38 -19.41
N GLU A 7 1.12 10.96 -20.52
CA GLU A 7 -0.31 11.04 -20.85
C GLU A 7 -0.96 9.65 -20.97
N GLU A 8 -0.24 8.64 -21.47
CA GLU A 8 -0.74 7.25 -21.49
C GLU A 8 -0.96 6.71 -20.07
N THR A 9 -0.02 6.94 -19.14
CA THR A 9 -0.17 6.53 -17.74
C THR A 9 -1.34 7.26 -17.06
N ILE A 10 -1.56 8.53 -17.42
CA ILE A 10 -2.70 9.33 -16.94
C ILE A 10 -4.03 8.81 -17.52
N ALA A 11 -4.06 8.46 -18.81
CA ALA A 11 -5.23 7.90 -19.46
C ALA A 11 -5.64 6.57 -18.82
N ARG A 12 -4.71 5.62 -18.66
CA ARG A 12 -4.96 4.35 -17.95
C ARG A 12 -5.35 4.57 -16.49
N LEU A 13 -4.73 5.52 -15.77
CA LEU A 13 -5.15 5.88 -14.40
C LEU A 13 -6.62 6.30 -14.36
N ARG A 14 -7.05 7.17 -15.28
CA ARG A 14 -8.44 7.66 -15.34
C ARG A 14 -9.41 6.53 -15.69
N ASP A 15 -9.06 5.68 -16.64
CA ASP A 15 -9.86 4.52 -17.04
C ASP A 15 -10.07 3.54 -15.87
N LEU A 16 -8.98 3.05 -15.26
CA LEU A 16 -9.05 2.13 -14.11
C LEU A 16 -9.75 2.75 -12.89
N TRP A 17 -9.69 4.08 -12.75
CA TRP A 17 -10.45 4.82 -11.74
C TRP A 17 -11.95 4.88 -12.04
N GLN A 18 -12.36 5.06 -13.31
CA GLN A 18 -13.77 4.99 -13.72
C GLN A 18 -14.35 3.58 -13.53
N GLN A 19 -13.57 2.54 -13.83
CA GLN A 19 -13.90 1.14 -13.52
C GLN A 19 -14.07 0.88 -12.00
N GLY A 20 -13.62 1.81 -11.14
CA GLY A 20 -13.81 1.74 -9.70
C GLY A 20 -12.87 0.77 -8.97
N LEU A 21 -11.72 0.44 -9.57
CA LEU A 21 -10.69 -0.39 -8.94
C LEU A 21 -10.10 0.29 -7.68
N SER A 22 -9.52 -0.52 -6.79
CA SER A 22 -8.80 -0.01 -5.62
C SER A 22 -7.44 0.57 -6.02
N THR A 23 -6.99 1.64 -5.35
CA THR A 23 -5.71 2.31 -5.67
C THR A 23 -4.47 1.41 -5.54
N ALA A 24 -4.54 0.32 -4.79
CA ALA A 24 -3.50 -0.72 -4.76
C ALA A 24 -3.46 -1.56 -6.06
N GLU A 25 -4.62 -1.92 -6.61
CA GLU A 25 -4.76 -2.66 -7.87
C GLU A 25 -4.35 -1.79 -9.06
N ILE A 26 -4.84 -0.54 -9.09
CA ILE A 26 -4.43 0.48 -10.07
C ILE A 26 -2.90 0.66 -10.03
N GLY A 27 -2.32 0.70 -8.82
CA GLY A 27 -0.88 0.79 -8.62
C GLY A 27 -0.14 -0.40 -9.23
N ARG A 28 -0.58 -1.62 -8.96
CA ARG A 28 -0.03 -2.85 -9.56
C ARG A 28 -0.10 -2.84 -11.08
N GLN A 29 -1.23 -2.44 -11.67
CA GLN A 29 -1.44 -2.48 -13.11
C GLN A 29 -0.70 -1.37 -13.88
N LEU A 30 -0.40 -0.24 -13.23
CA LEU A 30 0.42 0.85 -13.76
C LEU A 30 1.90 0.76 -13.34
N SER A 31 2.29 -0.24 -12.55
CA SER A 31 3.60 -0.36 -11.89
C SER A 31 4.01 0.86 -11.03
N VAL A 32 3.03 1.60 -10.51
CA VAL A 32 3.23 2.77 -9.61
C VAL A 32 2.84 2.42 -8.17
N THR A 33 3.35 3.16 -7.19
CA THR A 33 2.91 2.97 -5.79
C THR A 33 1.48 3.47 -5.57
N LYS A 34 0.75 2.82 -4.65
CA LYS A 34 -0.55 3.28 -4.10
C LYS A 34 -0.56 4.79 -3.81
N ASN A 35 0.51 5.30 -3.18
CA ASN A 35 0.59 6.71 -2.79
C ASN A 35 0.77 7.63 -4.01
N ALA A 36 1.47 7.18 -5.06
CA ALA A 36 1.54 7.89 -6.32
C ALA A 36 0.18 7.94 -7.03
N VAL A 37 -0.60 6.84 -7.03
CA VAL A 37 -1.98 6.81 -7.55
C VAL A 37 -2.86 7.82 -6.82
N VAL A 38 -2.88 7.80 -5.48
CA VAL A 38 -3.68 8.74 -4.66
C VAL A 38 -3.25 10.19 -4.93
N GLY A 39 -1.95 10.46 -4.92
CA GLY A 39 -1.41 11.80 -5.17
C GLY A 39 -1.76 12.33 -6.56
N LYS A 40 -1.66 11.50 -7.60
CA LYS A 40 -2.04 11.91 -8.97
C LYS A 40 -3.55 12.06 -9.13
N ALA A 41 -4.36 11.19 -8.53
CA ALA A 41 -5.82 11.30 -8.57
C ALA A 41 -6.33 12.58 -7.89
N HIS A 42 -5.77 12.95 -6.73
CA HIS A 42 -6.02 14.25 -6.10
C HIS A 42 -5.61 15.42 -7.00
N ARG A 43 -4.43 15.38 -7.62
CA ARG A 43 -3.97 16.45 -8.54
C ARG A 43 -4.80 16.54 -9.82
N LEU A 44 -5.50 15.47 -10.22
CA LEU A 44 -6.44 15.43 -11.34
C LEU A 44 -7.87 15.84 -10.94
N GLY A 45 -8.15 16.13 -9.66
CA GLY A 45 -9.50 16.46 -9.18
C GLY A 45 -10.50 15.30 -9.28
N LEU A 46 -10.04 14.06 -9.41
CA LEU A 46 -10.92 12.89 -9.47
C LEU A 46 -11.67 12.77 -8.13
N LYS A 47 -13.00 12.68 -8.19
CA LYS A 47 -13.87 12.63 -7.00
C LYS A 47 -13.34 11.58 -6.02
N PRO A 48 -12.94 11.95 -4.78
CA PRO A 48 -12.46 11.00 -3.80
C PRO A 48 -13.62 10.05 -3.48
N ARG A 49 -13.49 8.78 -3.84
CA ARG A 49 -14.42 7.75 -3.43
C ARG A 49 -14.14 7.47 -1.94
N PRO A 50 -15.04 7.83 -1.00
CA PRO A 50 -14.98 7.22 0.33
C PRO A 50 -15.15 5.72 0.08
N SER A 51 -14.12 4.93 0.36
CA SER A 51 -14.12 3.52 -0.04
C SER A 51 -14.68 2.68 1.11
N PRO A 52 -15.97 2.27 1.08
CA PRO A 52 -16.42 1.20 1.94
C PRO A 52 -15.63 -0.05 1.52
N ILE A 53 -14.76 -0.51 2.40
CA ILE A 53 -13.82 -1.62 2.14
C ILE A 53 -14.64 -2.89 1.90
N ARG A 54 -14.99 -3.16 0.63
CA ARG A 54 -15.49 -4.47 0.19
C ARG A 54 -14.33 -5.45 0.19
N ARG A 55 -14.14 -6.04 1.37
CA ARG A 55 -13.25 -7.15 1.69
C ARG A 55 -13.78 -8.42 1.00
N GLY A 56 -12.90 -9.18 0.34
CA GLY A 56 -13.20 -10.40 -0.43
C GLY A 56 -13.09 -10.15 -1.95
N THR A 57 -12.43 -10.98 -2.77
CA THR A 57 -12.02 -12.41 -2.66
C THR A 57 -10.97 -12.69 -3.77
N LYS A 58 -9.93 -13.53 -3.68
CA LYS A 58 -9.24 -14.34 -2.62
C LYS A 58 -7.92 -14.89 -3.27
N ALA A 59 -7.12 -15.66 -2.54
CA ALA A 59 -5.99 -16.51 -3.00
C ALA A 59 -4.65 -15.80 -3.31
N ASP A 60 -3.47 -16.33 -2.97
CA ASP A 60 -3.15 -17.40 -2.02
C ASP A 60 -1.72 -17.22 -1.45
N LYS A 61 -1.57 -17.38 -0.14
CA LYS A 61 -0.29 -17.72 0.50
C LYS A 61 -0.61 -18.35 1.86
N PRO A 62 -0.32 -19.65 2.09
CA PRO A 62 -0.48 -20.22 3.41
C PRO A 62 0.49 -19.52 4.37
N ALA A 63 -0.04 -19.08 5.50
CA ALA A 63 0.78 -18.70 6.63
C ALA A 63 1.31 -19.99 7.27
N ASP A 64 2.57 -20.29 7.01
CA ASP A 64 3.32 -21.30 7.77
C ASP A 64 4.53 -20.63 8.43
N LYS A 65 4.86 -21.09 9.66
CA LYS A 65 5.87 -20.58 10.58
C LYS A 65 5.74 -19.14 11.11
N ALA A 66 4.93 -19.02 12.15
CA ALA A 66 5.47 -18.66 13.47
C ALA A 66 5.69 -19.99 14.26
N PRO A 67 6.54 -20.07 15.31
CA PRO A 67 7.17 -18.97 16.03
C PRO A 67 8.71 -19.04 16.13
N ASP A 68 9.34 -17.89 16.35
CA ASP A 68 10.33 -17.79 17.44
C ASP A 68 10.02 -16.53 18.25
N ALA A 69 9.75 -16.73 19.53
CA ALA A 69 9.55 -15.69 20.52
C ALA A 69 10.22 -16.15 21.82
N ALA A 70 11.53 -16.37 21.78
CA ALA A 70 12.29 -16.83 22.95
C ALA A 70 13.73 -16.27 23.06
N VAL A 71 13.98 -15.02 22.64
CA VAL A 71 15.15 -14.25 23.13
C VAL A 71 14.73 -13.24 24.18
N ALA A 72 14.51 -13.74 25.39
CA ALA A 72 14.53 -12.94 26.61
C ALA A 72 15.98 -12.48 26.89
N THR A 73 16.45 -11.44 26.19
CA THR A 73 17.67 -10.73 26.59
C THR A 73 17.37 -9.96 27.87
N ALA A 74 17.82 -10.51 28.99
CA ALA A 74 17.63 -9.95 30.32
C ALA A 74 18.08 -8.48 30.38
N VAL A 75 17.27 -7.65 31.03
CA VAL A 75 17.71 -6.36 31.54
C VAL A 75 18.89 -6.58 32.51
N PRO A 76 20.08 -6.02 32.26
CA PRO A 76 21.11 -6.00 33.28
C PRO A 76 20.64 -5.07 34.42
N PRO A 77 20.60 -5.53 35.69
CA PRO A 77 20.24 -4.65 36.78
C PRO A 77 21.33 -3.59 36.97
N THR A 78 20.92 -2.33 37.07
CA THR A 78 21.78 -1.20 37.38
C THR A 78 22.45 -1.41 38.75
N PRO A 79 23.80 -1.49 38.85
CA PRO A 79 24.46 -1.23 40.12
C PRO A 79 24.51 0.29 40.32
N ALA A 80 23.70 0.80 41.25
CA ALA A 80 23.87 2.17 41.72
C ALA A 80 25.16 2.26 42.56
N PRO A 81 26.12 3.15 42.25
CA PRO A 81 27.20 3.49 43.17
C PRO A 81 26.66 4.43 44.27
N ALA A 82 27.36 4.43 45.41
CA ALA A 82 27.07 5.25 46.58
C ALA A 82 27.50 6.72 46.42
#